data_AF-A4NY37-F1
#
_entry.id   AF-A4NY37-F1
#
_cell.length_a   1.000
_cell.length_b   1.000
_cell.length_c   1.000
_cell.angle_alpha   90.00
_cell.angle_beta   90.00
_cell.angle_gamma   90.00
#
_symmetry.space_group_name_H-M   'P 1'
#
loop_
_entity.id
_entity.type
_entity.pdbx_description
1 polymer ?
#
loop_
_entity_poly.entity_id
_entity_poly.type
_entity_poly.pdbx_seq_one_letter_code
_entity_poly.pdbx_strand_id
1 'polypeptide(L)' 'MSEIKLNYHKTHFLTSAPNIRSIPEDTGIEIAFAGRSNAGKSTALNALTNQKI' A
#
# COMPACT_ATOMS: atom_id res chain seq x y z
N MET A 1 20.97 -12.64 10.48
CA MET A 1 19.87 -11.65 10.46
C MET A 1 18.59 -12.35 10.87
N SER A 2 17.84 -11.80 11.83
CA SER A 2 16.50 -12.28 12.15
C SER A 2 15.56 -11.98 10.98
N GLU A 3 14.83 -12.98 10.52
CA GLU A 3 13.85 -12.84 9.46
C GLU A 3 12.66 -12.01 9.96
N ILE A 4 12.38 -10.87 9.33
CA ILE A 4 11.23 -10.04 9.68
C ILE A 4 10.01 -10.66 9.01
N LYS A 5 9.09 -11.21 9.81
CA LYS A 5 7.82 -11.76 9.31
C LYS A 5 6.71 -10.71 9.38
N LEU A 6 6.47 -10.02 8.26
CA LEU A 6 5.38 -9.05 8.14
C LEU A 6 4.07 -9.76 7.77
N ASN A 7 2.96 -9.37 8.41
CA ASN A 7 1.62 -9.85 8.06
C ASN A 7 0.89 -8.80 7.22
N TYR A 8 0.99 -8.92 5.90
CA TYR A 8 0.36 -8.01 4.95
C TYR A 8 -1.18 -8.07 4.95
N HIS A 9 -1.80 -9.04 5.61
CA HIS A 9 -3.26 -9.13 5.74
C HIS A 9 -3.83 -8.18 6.80
N LYS A 10 -2.98 -7.55 7.63
CA LYS A 10 -3.37 -6.54 8.62
C LYS A 10 -3.11 -5.11 8.13
N THR A 11 -3.35 -4.88 6.85
CA THR A 11 -3.31 -3.55 6.25
C THR A 11 -4.63 -2.81 6.46
N HIS A 12 -4.60 -1.49 6.48
CA HIS A 12 -5.77 -0.62 6.46
C HIS A 12 -5.46 0.63 5.64
N PHE A 13 -6.51 1.26 5.12
CA PHE A 13 -6.37 2.55 4.44
C PHE A 13 -5.97 3.62 5.46
N LEU A 14 -4.83 4.29 5.24
CA LEU A 14 -4.35 5.35 6.11
C LEU A 14 -4.97 6.70 5.73
N THR A 15 -4.76 7.16 4.49
CA THR A 15 -5.24 8.46 4.00
C THR A 15 -5.14 8.55 2.47
N SER A 16 -5.81 9.57 1.90
CA SER A 16 -5.63 10.00 0.52
C SER A 16 -4.81 11.28 0.50
N ALA A 17 -3.76 11.34 -0.32
CA ALA A 17 -2.93 12.53 -0.50
C ALA A 17 -3.07 13.06 -1.95
N PRO A 18 -4.05 13.95 -2.24
CA PRO A 18 -4.28 14.45 -3.59
C PRO A 18 -3.20 15.41 -4.10
N ASN A 19 -2.34 15.92 -3.20
CA ASN A 19 -1.21 16.77 -3.53
C ASN A 19 -0.06 16.53 -2.53
N ILE A 20 1.13 17.01 -2.87
CA ILE A 20 2.37 16.80 -2.11
C ILE A 20 2.30 17.28 -0.65
N ARG A 21 1.50 18.33 -0.37
CA ARG A 21 1.38 18.89 0.99
C ARG A 21 0.46 18.07 1.89
N SER A 22 -0.30 17.14 1.32
CA SER A 22 -1.18 16.23 2.05
C SER A 22 -0.54 14.87 2.34
N ILE A 23 0.72 14.67 1.92
CA ILE A 23 1.46 13.44 2.22
C ILE A 23 1.85 13.46 3.71
N PRO A 24 1.65 12.36 4.45
CA PRO A 24 2.11 12.26 5.83
C PRO A 24 3.65 12.31 5.91
N GLU A 25 4.17 12.34 7.13
CA GLU A 25 5.61 12.23 7.37
C GLU A 25 6.14 10.90 6.80
N ASP A 26 7.24 10.98 6.04
CA ASP A 26 7.91 9.81 5.46
C ASP A 26 8.54 8.98 6.58
N THR A 27 7.97 7.79 6.83
CA THR A 27 8.38 6.93 7.94
C THR A 27 8.47 5.47 7.51
N GLY A 28 9.63 4.86 7.73
CA GLY A 28 9.85 3.44 7.48
C GLY A 28 10.12 3.12 6.01
N ILE A 29 9.52 2.04 5.51
CA ILE A 29 9.70 1.56 4.14
C ILE A 29 8.36 1.66 3.41
N GLU A 30 8.35 2.37 2.28
CA GLU A 30 7.19 2.53 1.42
C GLU A 30 7.37 1.81 0.08
N ILE A 31 6.27 1.31 -0.50
CA ILE A 31 6.25 0.66 -1.81
C ILE A 31 5.19 1.34 -2.68
N ALA A 32 5.63 1.99 -3.76
CA ALA A 32 4.73 2.65 -4.71
C ALA A 32 4.23 1.67 -5.78
N PHE A 33 2.92 1.69 -6.03
CA PHE A 33 2.28 0.93 -7.12
C PHE A 33 1.97 1.85 -8.31
N ALA A 34 2.64 1.64 -9.44
CA ALA A 34 2.44 2.40 -10.67
C ALA A 34 1.93 1.53 -11.83
N GLY A 35 1.11 2.10 -12.72
CA GLY A 35 0.57 1.36 -13.86
C GLY A 35 -0.63 2.06 -14.53
N ARG A 36 -0.90 1.71 -15.80
CA ARG A 36 -1.92 2.37 -16.65
C ARG A 36 -3.35 2.30 -16.09
N SER A 37 -3.76 1.13 -15.59
CA SER A 37 -5.13 0.89 -15.12
C SER A 37 -5.23 1.02 -13.60
N ASN A 38 -6.20 1.77 -13.09
CA ASN A 38 -6.51 1.80 -11.66
C ASN A 38 -7.06 0.46 -11.18
N ALA A 39 -7.95 -0.15 -11.97
CA ALA A 39 -8.52 -1.47 -11.65
C ALA A 39 -7.41 -2.52 -11.44
N GLY A 40 -6.43 -2.59 -12.34
CA GLY A 40 -5.32 -3.55 -12.23
C GLY A 40 -4.45 -3.32 -10.99
N LYS A 41 -4.14 -2.06 -10.65
CA LYS A 41 -3.37 -1.72 -9.44
C LYS A 41 -4.13 -2.14 -8.18
N SER A 42 -5.42 -1.82 -8.09
CA SER A 42 -6.26 -2.20 -6.96
C SER A 42 -6.39 -3.72 -6.84
N THR A 43 -6.57 -4.45 -7.95
CA THR A 43 -6.61 -5.93 -7.95
C THR A 43 -5.30 -6.52 -7.43
N ALA A 44 -4.15 -6.03 -7.90
CA ALA A 44 -2.85 -6.52 -7.45
C ALA A 44 -2.62 -6.24 -5.96
N LEU A 45 -2.94 -5.03 -5.50
CA LEU A 45 -2.81 -4.64 -4.09
C LEU A 45 -3.66 -5.57 -3.20
N ASN A 46 -4.92 -5.77 -3.55
CA ASN A 46 -5.84 -6.64 -2.80
C ASN A 46 -5.38 -8.10 -2.77
N ALA A 47 -4.86 -8.61 -3.89
CA ALA A 47 -4.33 -9.97 -3.97
C ALA A 47 -3.12 -10.16 -3.06
N LEU A 48 -2.20 -9.19 -3.01
CA LEU A 48 -1.01 -9.22 -2.14
C LEU A 48 -1.37 -9.12 -0.65
N THR A 49 -2.40 -8.35 -0.32
CA THR A 49 -2.82 -8.12 1.06
C THR A 49 -3.95 -9.03 1.51
N ASN A 50 -4.41 -9.95 0.67
CA ASN A 50 -5.58 -10.80 0.89
C ASN A 50 -6.80 -10.02 1.43
N GLN A 51 -7.05 -8.83 0.84
CA GLN A 51 -8.20 -8.00 1.16
C GLN A 51 -9.28 -8.23 0.10
N LYS A 52 -10.55 -8.24 0.51
CA LYS A 52 -11.69 -8.19 -0.43
C LYS A 52 -12.22 -6.75 -0.44
N ILE A 53 -12.37 -6.19 -1.63
CA ILE A 53 -13.19 -5.00 -1.89
C ILE A 53 -14.56 -5.49 -2.34
#